data_AF-A0AAD5GL61-F1
#
_entry.id   AF-A0AAD5GL61-F1
#
_cell.length_a   1.000
_cell.length_b   1.000
_cell.length_c   1.000
_cell.angle_alpha   90.00
_cell.angle_beta   90.00
_cell.angle_gamma   90.00
#
_symmetry.space_group_name_H-M   'P 1'
#
loop_
_entity.id
_entity.type
_entity.pdbx_description
1 polymer ?
#
loop_
_entity_poly.entity_id
_entity_poly.type
_entity_poly.pdbx_seq_one_letter_code
_entity_poly.pdbx_strand_id
1 'polypeptide(L)'
;MINGSLNEEINRGLIDTVVSISEEDVDPAAASAVSEGGDGTVITCSFSAVALGPNLKSQYASAQMSPIQPLRLLVPANYPNCSPILLDKFPAEVSKEFEDISTKTKSRFSISLRSLQQPMSLKDIARTWDACAAAVMSEYAQQRGGGTFSSKYGTWENCLSAA
;
A
#
# COMPACT_ATOMS: atom_id res chain seq x y z
N MET A 1 -20.65 -6.02 -5.90
CA MET A 1 -19.84 -7.17 -5.45
C MET A 1 -18.44 -7.00 -6.00
N ILE A 2 -17.42 -6.93 -5.14
CA ILE A 2 -16.01 -6.89 -5.56
C ILE A 2 -15.70 -8.27 -6.14
N ASN A 3 -15.20 -8.34 -7.38
CA ASN A 3 -14.90 -9.59 -8.06
C ASN A 3 -13.45 -9.59 -8.58
N GLY A 4 -12.96 -10.75 -9.02
CA GLY A 4 -11.58 -10.90 -9.51
C GLY A 4 -11.21 -9.92 -10.64
N SER A 5 -12.16 -9.57 -11.51
CA SER A 5 -11.94 -8.64 -12.63
C SER A 5 -11.61 -7.21 -12.18
N LEU A 6 -12.23 -6.72 -11.09
CA LEU A 6 -11.90 -5.40 -10.53
C LEU A 6 -10.46 -5.36 -9.99
N ASN A 7 -10.00 -6.43 -9.35
CA ASN A 7 -8.63 -6.50 -8.82
C ASN A 7 -7.59 -6.49 -9.94
N GLU A 8 -7.83 -7.24 -11.02
CA GLU A 8 -6.97 -7.24 -12.19
C GLU A 8 -6.82 -5.83 -12.78
N GLU A 9 -7.93 -5.10 -12.92
CA GLU A 9 -7.90 -3.73 -13.44
C GLU A 9 -7.16 -2.76 -12.51
N ILE A 10 -7.29 -2.93 -11.19
CA ILE A 10 -6.52 -2.14 -10.23
C ILE A 10 -5.03 -2.48 -10.34
N ASN A 11 -4.67 -3.78 -10.32
CA ASN A 11 -3.30 -4.26 -10.38
C ASN A 11 -2.56 -3.85 -11.65
N ARG A 12 -3.25 -3.72 -12.79
CA ARG A 12 -2.66 -3.17 -14.03
C ARG A 12 -2.09 -1.76 -13.87
N GLY A 13 -2.56 -1.00 -12.88
CA GLY A 13 -2.12 0.36 -12.61
C GLY A 13 -1.15 0.49 -11.43
N LEU A 14 -0.71 -0.61 -10.82
CA LEU A 14 0.18 -0.64 -9.65
C LEU A 14 1.52 -1.27 -10.05
N ILE A 15 2.61 -0.79 -9.44
CA ILE A 15 3.96 -1.28 -9.75
C ILE A 15 4.46 -2.17 -8.62
N ASP A 16 4.48 -1.62 -7.40
CA ASP A 16 5.06 -2.28 -6.23
C ASP A 16 4.01 -2.83 -5.28
N THR A 17 2.75 -2.85 -5.69
CA THR A 17 1.61 -3.34 -4.90
C THR A 17 0.78 -4.34 -5.70
N VAL A 18 0.35 -5.41 -5.03
CA VAL A 18 -0.65 -6.36 -5.53
C VAL A 18 -1.85 -6.32 -4.61
N VAL A 19 -3.02 -6.08 -5.21
CA VAL A 19 -4.33 -6.13 -4.57
C VAL A 19 -4.93 -7.52 -4.77
N SER A 20 -5.37 -8.13 -3.67
CA SER A 20 -6.00 -9.45 -3.67
C SER A 20 -7.18 -9.48 -2.70
N ILE A 21 -8.15 -10.34 -2.97
CA ILE A 21 -9.21 -10.66 -2.01
C ILE A 21 -8.65 -11.70 -1.05
N SER A 22 -8.83 -11.47 0.26
CA SER A 22 -8.46 -12.44 1.28
C SER A 22 -9.65 -13.37 1.53
N GLU A 23 -9.39 -14.67 1.53
CA GLU A 23 -10.38 -15.72 1.86
C GLU A 23 -10.49 -15.95 3.38
N GLU A 24 -9.68 -15.23 4.17
CA GLU A 24 -9.70 -15.31 5.64
C GLU A 24 -10.99 -14.74 6.22
N ASP A 25 -11.58 -15.45 7.18
CA ASP A 25 -12.75 -14.98 7.92
C ASP A 25 -12.46 -13.65 8.61
N VAL A 26 -13.41 -12.72 8.49
CA VAL A 26 -13.37 -11.42 9.16
C VAL A 26 -13.43 -11.65 10.66
N ASP A 27 -12.51 -11.04 11.42
CA ASP A 27 -12.58 -11.05 12.89
C ASP A 27 -13.99 -10.60 13.32
N PRO A 28 -14.70 -11.35 14.19
CA PRO A 28 -16.05 -11.00 14.62
C PRO A 28 -16.18 -9.57 15.18
N ALA A 29 -15.11 -9.00 15.76
CA ALA A 29 -15.09 -7.60 16.20
C ALA A 29 -15.09 -6.61 15.03
N ALA A 30 -14.41 -6.93 13.92
CA ALA A 30 -14.43 -6.14 12.70
C ALA A 30 -15.74 -6.34 11.90
N ALA A 31 -16.29 -7.55 11.91
CA ALA A 31 -17.60 -7.85 11.32
C ALA A 31 -18.74 -7.07 12.01
N SER A 32 -18.63 -6.85 13.33
CA SER A 32 -19.59 -6.06 14.11
C SER A 32 -19.53 -4.55 13.82
N ALA A 33 -18.44 -4.06 13.23
CA ALA A 33 -18.30 -2.65 12.81
C ALA A 33 -19.00 -2.37 11.48
N VAL A 34 -19.39 -3.41 10.74
CA VAL A 34 -20.22 -3.31 9.54
C VAL A 34 -21.69 -3.26 10.01
N SER A 35 -22.33 -2.09 9.86
CA SER A 35 -23.72 -1.89 10.32
C SER A 35 -24.69 -2.93 9.73
N GLU A 36 -25.60 -3.42 10.57
CA GLU A 36 -26.76 -4.30 10.33
C GLU A 36 -26.72 -5.10 9.01
N GLY A 37 -25.90 -6.15 8.95
CA GLY A 37 -25.89 -7.02 7.77
C GLY A 37 -24.64 -7.86 7.54
N GLY A 38 -23.60 -7.74 8.36
CA GLY A 38 -22.57 -8.78 8.57
C GLY A 38 -21.84 -9.36 7.36
N ASP A 39 -21.88 -8.72 6.20
CA ASP A 39 -21.22 -9.20 4.98
C ASP A 39 -20.33 -8.10 4.37
N GLY A 40 -19.10 -8.47 4.06
CA GLY A 40 -18.07 -7.58 3.56
C GLY A 40 -16.87 -8.36 3.05
N THR A 41 -16.19 -7.82 2.05
CA THR A 41 -15.03 -8.45 1.43
C THR A 41 -13.75 -7.86 2.00
N VAL A 42 -12.84 -8.71 2.47
CA VAL A 42 -11.50 -8.26 2.85
C VAL A 42 -10.63 -8.16 1.61
N ILE A 43 -10.11 -6.96 1.38
CA ILE A 43 -9.12 -6.69 0.36
C ILE A 43 -7.79 -6.42 1.04
N THR A 44 -6.74 -7.04 0.52
CA THR A 44 -5.37 -6.86 0.98
C THR A 44 -4.52 -6.22 -0.12
N CYS A 45 -3.81 -5.14 0.22
CA CYS A 45 -2.79 -4.53 -0.64
C CYS A 45 -1.40 -4.92 -0.11
N SER A 46 -0.74 -5.83 -0.83
CA SER A 46 0.57 -6.38 -0.46
C SER A 46 1.67 -5.75 -1.29
N PHE A 47 2.77 -5.36 -0.63
CA PHE A 47 3.94 -4.83 -1.33
C PHE A 47 4.69 -5.97 -2.03
N SER A 48 4.89 -5.85 -3.35
CA SER A 48 5.48 -6.88 -4.21
C SER A 48 6.97 -6.67 -4.48
N ALA A 49 7.57 -5.60 -3.95
CA ALA A 49 9.00 -5.34 -3.98
C ALA A 49 9.64 -5.43 -5.39
N VAL A 50 8.88 -5.21 -6.46
CA VAL A 50 9.34 -5.44 -7.84
C VAL A 50 10.53 -4.53 -8.17
N ALA A 51 10.47 -3.27 -7.74
CA ALA A 51 11.54 -2.29 -7.92
C ALA A 51 12.79 -2.53 -7.06
N LEU A 52 12.76 -3.47 -6.10
CA LEU A 52 13.93 -3.73 -5.26
C LEU A 52 15.04 -4.45 -6.02
N GLY A 53 16.27 -3.98 -5.81
CA GLY A 53 17.46 -4.64 -6.32
C GLY A 53 17.67 -6.04 -5.71
N PRO A 54 18.44 -6.93 -6.37
CA PRO A 54 18.62 -8.32 -5.94
C PRO A 54 19.09 -8.48 -4.49
N ASN A 55 19.94 -7.58 -4.00
CA ASN A 55 20.47 -7.60 -2.63
C ASN A 55 19.41 -7.30 -1.56
N LEU A 56 18.45 -6.41 -1.86
CA LEU A 56 17.35 -6.15 -0.95
C LEU A 56 16.33 -7.29 -1.01
N LYS A 57 16.04 -7.80 -2.22
CA LYS A 57 15.18 -8.97 -2.40
C LYS A 57 15.70 -10.19 -1.65
N SER A 58 17.01 -10.46 -1.68
CA SER A 58 17.59 -11.58 -0.95
C SER A 58 17.51 -11.40 0.57
N GLN A 59 17.70 -10.18 1.09
CA GLN A 59 17.50 -9.89 2.51
C GLN A 59 16.06 -10.20 2.95
N TYR A 60 15.05 -9.73 2.21
CA TYR A 60 13.64 -9.97 2.57
C TYR A 60 13.19 -11.41 2.33
N ALA A 61 13.65 -12.05 1.25
CA ALA A 61 13.36 -13.46 0.98
C ALA A 61 13.95 -14.37 2.07
N SER A 62 15.15 -14.06 2.58
CA SER A 62 15.77 -14.82 3.68
C SER A 62 15.04 -14.67 5.02
N ALA A 63 14.36 -13.53 5.23
CA ALA A 63 13.62 -13.25 6.45
C ALA A 63 12.19 -13.86 6.46
N GLN A 64 11.73 -14.47 5.36
CA GLN A 64 10.32 -14.86 5.16
C GLN A 64 9.30 -13.75 5.45
N MET A 65 9.74 -12.48 5.43
CA MET A 65 8.95 -11.33 5.84
C MET A 65 8.88 -10.31 4.71
N SER A 66 7.67 -9.86 4.40
CA SER A 66 7.46 -8.67 3.58
C SER A 66 8.08 -7.46 4.31
N PRO A 67 8.80 -6.55 3.61
CA PRO A 67 9.32 -5.33 4.19
C PRO A 67 8.23 -4.41 4.76
N ILE A 68 7.01 -4.54 4.25
CA ILE A 68 5.85 -3.74 4.62
C ILE A 68 4.71 -4.70 4.92
N GLN A 69 4.15 -4.60 6.12
CA GLN A 69 2.91 -5.31 6.46
C GLN A 69 1.79 -4.89 5.51
N PRO A 70 1.08 -5.83 4.86
CA PRO A 70 0.01 -5.50 3.95
C PRO A 70 -1.09 -4.64 4.60
N LEU A 71 -1.72 -3.80 3.78
CA LEU A 71 -2.92 -3.05 4.17
C LEU A 71 -4.14 -3.94 4.01
N ARG A 72 -4.93 -4.12 5.08
CA ARG A 72 -6.18 -4.88 5.07
C ARG A 72 -7.38 -3.95 5.22
N LEU A 73 -8.30 -4.03 4.27
CA LEU A 73 -9.54 -3.24 4.21
C LEU A 73 -10.74 -4.17 4.18
N LEU A 74 -11.67 -3.99 5.09
CA LEU A 74 -12.99 -4.58 5.03
C LEU A 74 -13.90 -3.65 4.22
N VAL A 75 -14.34 -4.12 3.06
CA VAL A 75 -15.24 -3.38 2.18
C VAL A 75 -16.68 -3.87 2.40
N PRO A 76 -17.57 -3.03 2.95
CA PRO A 76 -18.96 -3.42 3.17
C PRO A 76 -19.70 -3.77 1.88
N ALA A 77 -20.68 -4.68 1.93
CA ALA A 77 -21.50 -5.05 0.78
C ALA A 77 -22.26 -3.86 0.14
N ASN A 78 -22.57 -2.83 0.93
CA ASN A 78 -23.27 -1.61 0.51
C ASN A 78 -22.32 -0.47 0.05
N TYR A 79 -21.03 -0.74 -0.09
CA TYR A 79 -20.07 0.20 -0.67
C TYR A 79 -20.50 0.66 -2.10
N PRO A 80 -20.40 1.96 -2.45
CA PRO A 80 -19.70 3.04 -1.75
C PRO A 80 -20.54 3.83 -0.74
N ASN A 81 -21.76 3.39 -0.39
CA ASN A 81 -22.61 4.11 0.57
C ASN A 81 -22.10 4.03 2.01
N CYS A 82 -21.29 3.01 2.33
CA CYS A 82 -20.49 2.95 3.54
C CYS A 82 -18.99 2.91 3.20
N SER A 83 -18.20 3.65 3.97
CA SER A 83 -16.75 3.69 3.82
C SER A 83 -16.10 2.34 4.13
N PRO A 84 -15.03 1.95 3.42
CA PRO A 84 -14.20 0.81 3.81
C PRO A 84 -13.64 1.00 5.22
N ILE A 85 -13.59 -0.10 5.98
CA ILE A 85 -13.05 -0.14 7.34
C ILE A 85 -11.64 -0.66 7.27
N LEU A 86 -10.71 0.08 7.86
CA LEU A 86 -9.34 -0.37 8.01
C LEU A 86 -9.24 -1.42 9.13
N LEU A 87 -8.70 -2.60 8.81
CA LEU A 87 -8.52 -3.69 9.77
C LEU A 87 -7.21 -3.59 10.54
N ASP A 88 -6.19 -3.00 9.92
CA ASP A 88 -4.93 -2.71 10.61
C ASP A 88 -5.12 -1.52 11.54
N LYS A 89 -5.20 -1.76 12.85
CA LYS A 89 -5.12 -0.66 13.82
C LYS A 89 -3.79 0.06 13.60
N PHE A 90 -3.85 1.28 13.08
CA PHE A 90 -2.70 2.17 13.11
C PHE A 90 -2.46 2.53 14.58
N PRO A 91 -1.26 2.30 15.14
CA PRO A 91 -0.98 2.77 16.48
C PRO A 91 -1.21 4.28 16.53
N ALA A 92 -2.15 4.71 17.37
CA ALA A 92 -2.25 6.10 17.79
C ALA A 92 -1.04 6.35 18.69
N GLU A 93 -0.21 7.31 18.32
CA GLU A 93 1.13 7.58 18.87
C GLU A 93 2.21 6.54 18.52
N VAL A 94 3.21 6.99 17.75
CA VAL A 94 4.49 6.28 17.61
C VAL A 94 5.55 7.15 18.27
N SER A 95 6.15 6.59 19.32
CA SER A 95 7.28 7.14 20.06
C SER A 95 8.48 7.41 19.14
N LYS A 96 9.26 8.43 19.50
CA LYS A 96 10.50 8.82 18.80
C LYS A 96 11.45 7.61 18.70
N GLU A 97 11.95 7.35 17.49
CA GLU A 97 13.20 6.61 17.17
C GLU A 97 13.17 5.19 16.58
N PHE A 98 12.03 4.54 16.29
CA PHE A 98 12.07 3.26 15.58
C PHE A 98 11.30 3.25 14.26
N GLU A 99 12.09 3.24 13.18
CA GLU A 99 11.69 3.19 11.77
C GLU A 99 11.31 1.76 11.38
N ASP A 100 10.15 1.30 11.82
CA ASP A 100 9.48 0.22 11.10
C ASP A 100 8.90 0.82 9.80
N ILE A 101 9.40 0.32 8.67
CA ILE A 101 8.99 0.69 7.31
C ILE A 101 7.46 0.55 7.18
N SER A 102 6.86 -0.45 7.83
CA SER A 102 5.40 -0.63 7.83
C SER A 102 4.70 0.51 8.56
N THR A 103 5.14 0.83 9.77
CA THR A 103 4.59 1.92 10.59
C THR A 103 4.70 3.28 9.88
N LYS A 104 5.84 3.58 9.25
CA LYS A 104 6.04 4.81 8.48
C LYS A 104 5.14 4.86 7.23
N THR A 105 5.00 3.74 6.52
CA THR A 105 4.09 3.61 5.36
C THR A 105 2.65 3.83 5.76
N LYS A 106 2.20 3.17 6.83
CA LYS A 106 0.85 3.27 7.40
C LYS A 106 0.50 4.68 7.87
N SER A 107 1.44 5.35 8.54
CA SER A 107 1.29 6.76 8.95
C SER A 107 1.15 7.70 7.75
N ARG A 108 2.03 7.57 6.75
CA ARG A 108 1.98 8.38 5.52
C ARG A 108 0.67 8.14 4.75
N PHE A 109 0.27 6.88 4.61
CA PHE A 109 -0.99 6.50 3.99
C PHE A 109 -2.19 7.13 4.70
N SER A 110 -2.24 7.07 6.03
CA SER A 110 -3.30 7.69 6.84
C SER A 110 -3.45 9.19 6.59
N ILE A 111 -2.32 9.89 6.42
CA ILE A 111 -2.31 11.32 6.10
C ILE A 111 -2.84 11.55 4.68
N SER A 112 -2.34 10.83 3.69
CA SER A 112 -2.76 10.96 2.29
C SER A 112 -4.22 10.60 2.07
N LEU A 113 -4.76 9.63 2.82
CA LEU A 113 -6.15 9.19 2.72
C LEU A 113 -7.14 10.33 3.03
N ARG A 114 -6.79 11.25 3.95
CA ARG A 114 -7.63 12.41 4.31
C ARG A 114 -7.81 13.40 3.15
N SER A 115 -6.95 13.35 2.15
CA SER A 115 -7.00 14.23 0.98
C SER A 115 -7.77 13.65 -0.19
N LEU A 116 -8.25 12.40 -0.10
CA LEU A 116 -9.04 11.78 -1.15
C LEU A 116 -10.48 12.30 -1.16
N GLN A 117 -11.06 12.41 -2.36
CA GLN A 117 -12.46 12.79 -2.53
C GLN A 117 -13.40 11.68 -2.05
N GLN A 118 -14.53 12.08 -1.46
CA GLN A 118 -15.56 11.15 -0.97
C GLN A 118 -16.68 10.97 -2.02
N PRO A 119 -17.22 9.74 -2.18
CA PRO A 119 -16.74 8.49 -1.58
C PRO A 119 -15.46 8.00 -2.27
N MET A 120 -14.48 7.55 -1.47
CA MET A 120 -13.18 7.12 -2.00
C MET A 120 -13.31 5.82 -2.80
N SER A 121 -12.76 5.78 -4.01
CA SER A 121 -12.71 4.54 -4.81
C SER A 121 -11.63 3.57 -4.29
N LEU A 122 -11.86 2.26 -4.39
CA LEU A 122 -10.83 1.25 -4.06
C LEU A 122 -9.54 1.43 -4.86
N LYS A 123 -9.67 1.89 -6.11
CA LYS A 123 -8.54 2.21 -6.99
C LYS A 123 -7.71 3.36 -6.44
N ASP A 124 -8.34 4.42 -5.95
CA ASP A 124 -7.62 5.57 -5.38
C ASP A 124 -6.97 5.20 -4.05
N ILE A 125 -7.64 4.38 -3.24
CA ILE A 125 -7.08 3.85 -1.98
C ILE A 125 -5.83 3.01 -2.27
N ALA A 126 -5.91 2.05 -3.20
CA ALA A 126 -4.80 1.18 -3.58
C ALA A 126 -3.62 1.97 -4.16
N ARG A 127 -3.89 2.96 -5.03
CA ARG A 127 -2.86 3.87 -5.56
C ARG A 127 -2.20 4.71 -4.47
N THR A 128 -2.97 5.18 -3.50
CA THR A 128 -2.45 5.95 -2.37
C THR A 128 -1.53 5.09 -1.51
N TRP A 129 -1.90 3.82 -1.27
CA TRP A 129 -1.05 2.85 -0.59
C TRP A 129 0.25 2.60 -1.35
N ASP A 130 0.17 2.30 -2.65
CA ASP A 130 1.33 2.01 -3.51
C ASP A 130 2.32 3.19 -3.53
N ALA A 131 1.82 4.41 -3.71
CA ALA A 131 2.65 5.61 -3.69
C ALA A 131 3.33 5.84 -2.32
N CYS A 132 2.63 5.57 -1.21
CA CYS A 132 3.20 5.70 0.12
C CYS A 132 4.29 4.65 0.39
N ALA A 133 4.03 3.39 0.04
CA ALA A 133 4.97 2.29 0.18
C ALA A 133 6.25 2.54 -0.64
N ALA A 134 6.09 2.91 -1.92
CA ALA A 134 7.21 3.23 -2.80
C ALA A 134 8.03 4.41 -2.28
N ALA A 135 7.39 5.47 -1.79
CA ALA A 135 8.09 6.63 -1.26
C ALA A 135 8.89 6.30 0.02
N VAL A 136 8.31 5.54 0.95
CA VAL A 136 9.01 5.10 2.16
C VAL A 136 10.18 4.19 1.84
N MET A 137 10.03 3.26 0.89
CA MET A 137 11.13 2.40 0.45
C MET A 137 12.24 3.18 -0.25
N SER A 138 11.89 4.20 -1.04
CA SER A 138 12.87 5.09 -1.68
C SER A 138 13.68 5.86 -0.63
N GLU A 139 13.02 6.42 0.39
CA GLU A 139 13.70 7.10 1.51
C GLU A 139 14.62 6.14 2.28
N TYR A 140 14.13 4.94 2.58
CA TYR A 140 14.92 3.90 3.26
C TYR A 140 16.18 3.53 2.45
N ALA A 141 16.05 3.36 1.14
CA ALA A 141 17.19 3.09 0.26
C ALA A 141 18.19 4.24 0.24
N GLN A 142 17.71 5.50 0.14
CA GLN A 142 18.57 6.70 0.14
C GLN A 142 19.38 6.84 1.43
N GLN A 143 18.77 6.62 2.59
CA GLN A 143 19.46 6.66 3.88
C GLN A 143 20.60 5.64 3.99
N ARG A 144 20.54 4.54 3.22
CA ARG A 144 21.56 3.49 3.19
C ARG A 144 22.57 3.65 2.05
N GLY A 145 22.68 4.85 1.47
CA GLY A 145 23.60 5.13 0.37
C GLY A 145 23.10 4.66 -1.00
N GLY A 146 21.83 4.23 -1.08
CA GLY A 146 21.12 4.07 -2.34
C GLY A 146 20.80 5.43 -2.98
N GLY A 147 20.25 5.38 -4.18
CA GLY A 147 19.91 6.58 -4.94
C GLY A 147 19.13 6.23 -6.18
N THR A 148 18.72 7.24 -6.94
CA THR A 148 18.10 7.04 -8.24
C THR A 148 19.19 6.94 -9.31
N PHE A 149 18.82 6.45 -10.50
CA PHE A 149 19.72 6.54 -11.65
C PHE A 149 20.24 7.97 -11.84
N SER A 150 19.34 8.96 -11.77
CA SER A 150 19.67 10.36 -11.97
C SER A 150 20.57 10.94 -10.88
N SER A 151 20.48 10.46 -9.63
CA SER A 151 21.38 10.92 -8.57
C SER A 151 22.82 10.43 -8.78
N LYS A 152 23.03 9.35 -9.54
CA LYS A 152 24.35 8.78 -9.80
C LYS A 152 24.92 9.20 -11.16
N TYR A 153 24.07 9.31 -12.18
CA TYR A 153 24.48 9.49 -13.57
C TYR A 153 23.99 10.80 -14.21
N GLY A 154 23.24 11.63 -13.47
CA GLY A 154 22.63 12.85 -13.98
C GLY A 154 21.27 12.61 -14.64
N THR A 155 20.54 13.70 -14.89
CA THR A 155 19.24 13.65 -15.56
C THR A 155 19.42 13.32 -17.03
N TRP A 156 18.51 12.52 -17.59
CA TRP A 156 18.46 12.31 -19.03
C TRP A 156 18.29 13.65 -19.76
N GLU A 157 19.17 13.91 -20.72
CA GLU A 157 19.03 15.06 -21.61
C GLU A 157 17.98 14.73 -22.68
N ASN A 158 17.13 15.72 -23.00
CA ASN A 158 16.20 15.57 -24.11
C ASN A 158 16.99 15.53 -25.42
N CYS A 159 16.86 14.45 -26.19
CA CYS A 159 17.55 14.33 -27.49
C CYS A 159 17.16 15.43 -28.49
N LEU A 160 16.07 16.16 -28.24
CA LEU A 160 15.62 17.28 -29.07
C LEU A 160 16.46 18.55 -28.92
N SER A 161 17.29 18.67 -27.87
CA SER A 161 18.17 19.83 -27.63
C SER A 161 19.63 19.57 -27.96
N ALA A 162 19.98 18.38 -28.44
CA ALA A 162 21.32 18.06 -28.93
C ALA A 162 21.40 18.36 -30.43
N ALA A 163 21.69 19.61 -30.78
CA ALA A 163 21.97 20.07 -32.14
C ALA A 163 23.32 20.80 -32.17
#